data_AF-A0A955BFR9-F1
#
_entry.id   AF-A0A955BFR9-F1
#
_cell.length_a   1.000
_cell.length_b   1.000
_cell.length_c   1.000
_cell.angle_alpha   90.00
_cell.angle_beta   90.00
_cell.angle_gamma   90.00
#
_symmetry.space_group_name_H-M   'P 1'
#
loop_
_entity.id
_entity.type
_entity.pdbx_description
1 polymer ?
#
loop_
_entity_poly.entity_id
_entity_poly.type
_entity_poly.pdbx_seq_one_letter_code
_entity_poly.pdbx_strand_id
1 'polypeptide(L)'
;IGGTLSIEVDRERVSRLLVDGFFPDCGLNDRPRRQRASGFQEIGLPFEHDTAVTRHLAEFLSSQAAEDGGPTVPTHVLFNGGVFKADALRSRLLEVLSGWNEAGGTQSLEGEHDLDHAVARGAAYYAWTKQRGGMRIRGGVARSYYVGIETAGLAIPGAPRPLRALCVVPFGMEEGTETDVPSGEIGLVLGEPAEFRFFSSTLRKDDRPGDLISEWEETELEETAPLETTLPADEAIDEPYVPVRFQSRITELGMFELWCVGTKTPGQWKLEFSVREED
;
A
#
# COMPACT_ATOMS: atom_id res chain seq x y z
N ILE A 1 43.55 23.02 -4.26
CA ILE A 1 44.28 21.86 -3.70
C ILE A 1 43.58 20.62 -4.26
N GLY A 2 44.00 19.93 -5.32
CA GLY A 2 45.27 19.97 -6.06
C GLY A 2 45.99 18.61 -6.13
N GLY A 3 45.37 17.53 -5.67
CA GLY A 3 45.96 16.19 -5.66
C GLY A 3 44.89 15.11 -5.85
N THR A 4 44.34 15.01 -7.06
CA THR A 4 43.39 13.95 -7.40
C THR A 4 44.17 12.64 -7.55
N LEU A 5 43.83 11.64 -6.74
CA LEU A 5 44.36 10.29 -6.87
C LEU A 5 43.58 9.57 -7.98
N SER A 6 44.29 9.16 -9.03
CA SER A 6 43.74 8.30 -10.08
C SER A 6 44.18 6.86 -9.83
N ILE A 7 43.24 5.92 -9.96
CA ILE A 7 43.49 4.49 -9.88
C ILE A 7 42.95 3.81 -11.13
N GLU A 8 43.70 2.88 -11.70
CA GLU A 8 43.20 2.01 -12.77
C GLU A 8 42.31 0.93 -12.16
N VAL A 9 41.11 0.79 -12.72
CA VAL A 9 40.16 -0.25 -12.32
C VAL A 9 39.82 -1.11 -13.53
N ASP A 10 39.77 -2.42 -13.30
CA ASP A 10 39.35 -3.36 -14.31
C ASP A 10 37.84 -3.24 -14.56
N ARG A 11 37.47 -2.96 -15.82
CA ARG A 11 36.07 -2.71 -16.20
C ARG A 11 35.17 -3.90 -15.90
N GLU A 12 35.64 -5.12 -16.17
CA GLU A 12 34.83 -6.32 -15.98
C GLU A 12 34.57 -6.56 -14.50
N ARG A 13 35.59 -6.41 -13.67
CA ARG A 13 35.48 -6.51 -12.21
C ARG A 13 34.53 -5.47 -11.63
N VAL A 14 34.61 -4.22 -12.07
CA VAL A 14 33.69 -3.16 -11.63
C VAL A 14 32.26 -3.46 -12.09
N SER A 15 32.08 -3.86 -13.35
CA SER A 15 30.76 -4.23 -13.88
C SER A 15 30.14 -5.37 -13.09
N ARG A 16 30.92 -6.42 -12.80
CA ARG A 16 30.46 -7.56 -12.00
C ARG A 16 30.12 -7.15 -10.57
N LEU A 17 30.97 -6.33 -9.94
CA LEU A 17 30.71 -5.79 -8.61
C LEU A 17 29.38 -5.01 -8.55
N LEU A 18 29.10 -4.18 -9.56
CA LEU A 18 27.86 -3.40 -9.63
C LEU A 18 26.64 -4.29 -9.87
N VAL A 19 26.73 -5.23 -10.82
CA VAL A 19 25.64 -6.16 -11.13
C VAL A 19 25.35 -7.05 -9.91
N ASP A 20 26.35 -7.70 -9.34
CA ASP A 20 26.19 -8.61 -8.20
C ASP A 20 25.81 -7.85 -6.91
N GLY A 21 26.18 -6.57 -6.79
CA GLY A 21 25.83 -5.74 -5.63
C GLY A 21 24.38 -5.27 -5.61
N PHE A 22 23.83 -4.88 -6.77
CA PHE A 22 22.46 -4.37 -6.88
C PHE A 22 21.45 -5.43 -7.34
N PHE A 23 21.87 -6.39 -8.16
CA PHE A 23 21.03 -7.45 -8.72
C PHE A 23 21.70 -8.83 -8.52
N PRO A 24 22.04 -9.22 -7.29
CA PRO A 24 22.60 -10.54 -7.04
C PRO A 24 21.65 -11.66 -7.46
N ASP A 25 22.21 -12.82 -7.77
CA ASP A 25 21.43 -14.05 -7.84
C ASP A 25 20.82 -14.35 -6.47
N CYS A 26 19.53 -14.66 -6.46
CA CYS A 26 18.80 -15.02 -5.24
C CYS A 26 17.62 -15.93 -5.58
N GLY A 27 17.22 -16.76 -4.61
CA GLY A 27 16.01 -17.57 -4.69
C GLY A 27 14.75 -16.76 -4.38
N LEU A 28 13.59 -17.27 -4.79
CA LEU A 28 12.29 -16.63 -4.53
C LEU A 28 11.98 -16.51 -3.01
N ASN A 29 12.55 -17.41 -2.21
CA ASN A 29 12.41 -17.40 -0.75
C ASN A 29 13.45 -16.51 -0.04
N ASP A 30 14.38 -15.90 -0.76
CA ASP A 30 15.32 -14.97 -0.16
C ASP A 30 14.60 -13.68 0.26
N ARG A 31 15.14 -13.01 1.27
CA ARG A 31 14.58 -11.79 1.85
C ARG A 31 15.67 -10.72 1.99
N PRO A 32 15.31 -9.42 1.93
CA PRO A 32 16.23 -8.34 2.25
C PRO A 32 16.87 -8.53 3.62
N ARG A 33 18.17 -8.30 3.71
CA ARG A 33 18.92 -8.41 4.95
C ARG A 33 18.69 -7.17 5.79
N ARG A 34 17.82 -7.29 6.80
CA ARG A 34 17.75 -6.32 7.89
C ARG A 34 18.99 -6.48 8.77
N GLN A 35 19.96 -5.57 8.68
CA GLN A 35 20.98 -5.47 9.73
C GLN A 35 20.30 -4.97 11.01
N ARG A 36 20.74 -5.47 12.17
CA ARG A 36 20.38 -4.85 13.45
C ARG A 36 20.82 -3.39 13.38
N ALA A 37 19.86 -2.48 13.43
CA ALA A 37 20.16 -1.06 13.50
C ALA A 37 21.07 -0.81 14.70
N SER A 38 22.23 -0.21 14.45
CA SER A 38 22.93 0.52 15.49
C SER A 38 21.97 1.55 16.08
N GLY A 39 22.03 1.82 17.39
CA GLY A 39 21.28 2.94 17.99
C GLY A 39 21.74 4.32 17.50
N PHE A 40 22.73 4.36 16.61
CA PHE A 40 23.21 5.55 15.91
C PHE A 40 22.77 5.48 14.44
N GLN A 41 22.03 6.49 13.99
CA GLN A 41 21.70 6.73 12.58
C GLN A 41 22.44 7.97 12.08
N GLU A 42 22.93 7.92 10.85
CA GLU A 42 23.52 9.09 10.19
C GLU A 42 22.41 10.07 9.80
N ILE A 43 22.63 11.36 10.01
CA ILE A 43 21.67 12.41 9.61
C ILE A 43 21.74 12.52 8.08
N GLY A 44 20.72 11.99 7.39
CA GLY A 44 20.65 11.96 5.95
C GLY A 44 19.32 11.42 5.44
N LEU A 45 19.19 11.28 4.13
CA LEU A 45 18.01 10.64 3.55
C LEU A 45 17.98 9.15 3.96
N PRO A 46 16.80 8.59 4.29
CA PRO A 46 16.65 7.19 4.68
C PRO A 46 16.86 6.30 3.46
N PHE A 47 18.11 5.96 3.16
CA PHE A 47 18.44 4.99 2.12
C PHE A 47 18.22 3.56 2.62
N GLU A 48 17.74 2.69 1.72
CA GLU A 48 17.59 1.27 2.01
C GLU A 48 18.95 0.63 2.35
N HIS A 49 18.96 -0.23 3.37
CA HIS A 49 20.17 -0.87 3.88
C HIS A 49 20.63 -2.04 3.00
N ASP A 50 19.69 -2.86 2.49
CA ASP A 50 20.01 -3.90 1.52
C ASP A 50 19.80 -3.39 0.08
N THR A 51 20.91 -3.14 -0.62
CA THR A 51 20.88 -2.65 -2.00
C THR A 51 20.48 -3.71 -3.03
N ALA A 52 20.31 -4.97 -2.62
CA ALA A 52 19.97 -6.09 -3.49
C ALA A 52 18.50 -6.02 -3.94
N VAL A 53 18.24 -5.30 -5.04
CA VAL A 53 16.91 -5.12 -5.66
C VAL A 53 16.20 -6.45 -5.88
N THR A 54 16.93 -7.49 -6.30
CA THR A 54 16.38 -8.82 -6.56
C THR A 54 15.79 -9.49 -5.31
N ARG A 55 16.32 -9.25 -4.11
CA ARG A 55 15.74 -9.81 -2.86
C ARG A 55 14.47 -9.09 -2.43
N HIS A 56 14.41 -7.78 -2.63
CA HIS A 56 13.18 -7.01 -2.40
C HIS A 56 12.08 -7.46 -3.35
N LEU A 57 12.42 -7.73 -4.62
CA LEU A 57 11.48 -8.32 -5.59
C LEU A 57 11.03 -9.73 -5.15
N ALA A 58 11.94 -10.58 -4.66
CA ALA A 58 11.59 -11.91 -4.16
C ALA A 58 10.61 -11.86 -2.98
N GLU A 59 10.83 -10.96 -2.02
CA GLU A 59 9.91 -10.73 -0.90
C GLU A 59 8.55 -10.21 -1.39
N PHE A 60 8.56 -9.21 -2.27
CA PHE A 60 7.34 -8.63 -2.83
C PHE A 60 6.50 -9.71 -3.53
N LEU A 61 7.07 -10.47 -4.47
CA LEU A 61 6.34 -11.51 -5.21
C LEU A 61 5.88 -12.66 -4.31
N SER A 62 6.67 -13.03 -3.30
CA SER A 62 6.25 -14.04 -2.31
C SER A 62 5.07 -13.59 -1.45
N SER A 63 4.94 -12.28 -1.20
CA SER A 63 3.82 -11.72 -0.43
C SER A 63 2.52 -11.64 -1.23
N GLN A 64 2.60 -11.75 -2.56
CA GLN A 64 1.44 -11.75 -3.44
C GLN A 64 0.93 -13.19 -3.63
N ALA A 65 -0.20 -13.50 -2.99
CA ALA A 65 -0.88 -14.77 -3.20
C ALA A 65 -1.44 -14.85 -4.64
N ALA A 66 -0.93 -15.82 -5.41
CA ALA A 66 -1.54 -16.27 -6.65
C ALA A 66 -2.88 -16.99 -6.35
N GLU A 67 -3.72 -17.18 -7.37
CA GLU A 67 -5.04 -17.82 -7.23
C GLU A 67 -4.98 -19.24 -6.66
N ASP A 68 -3.83 -19.91 -6.77
CA ASP A 68 -3.56 -21.27 -6.28
C ASP A 68 -2.84 -21.31 -4.91
N GLY A 69 -2.62 -20.15 -4.28
CA GLY A 69 -1.93 -20.04 -2.99
C GLY A 69 -0.40 -20.10 -3.09
N GLY A 70 0.17 -20.16 -4.29
CA GLY A 70 1.61 -20.05 -4.54
C GLY A 70 2.11 -18.60 -4.67
N PRO A 71 3.43 -18.40 -4.73
CA PRO A 71 4.01 -17.09 -5.03
C PRO A 71 3.74 -16.69 -6.48
N THR A 72 3.41 -15.42 -6.71
CA THR A 72 3.14 -14.92 -8.07
C THR A 72 4.45 -14.64 -8.79
N VAL A 73 4.75 -15.36 -9.88
CA VAL A 73 5.95 -15.10 -10.71
C VAL A 73 5.52 -14.50 -12.05
N PRO A 74 6.07 -13.34 -12.45
CA PRO A 74 5.68 -12.68 -13.70
C PRO A 74 6.13 -13.48 -14.92
N THR A 75 5.32 -13.49 -15.98
CA THR A 75 5.73 -14.05 -17.28
C THR A 75 6.44 -13.01 -18.15
N HIS A 76 6.15 -11.73 -17.94
CA HIS A 76 6.67 -10.61 -18.74
C HIS A 76 7.12 -9.45 -17.85
N VAL A 77 8.14 -8.72 -18.30
CA VAL A 77 8.68 -7.52 -17.65
C VAL A 77 8.67 -6.35 -18.62
N LEU A 78 8.00 -5.26 -18.24
CA LEU A 78 8.13 -3.97 -18.90
C LEU A 78 9.21 -3.15 -18.20
N PHE A 79 10.30 -2.87 -18.90
CA PHE A 79 11.39 -2.05 -18.36
C PHE A 79 11.07 -0.56 -18.50
N ASN A 80 11.41 0.22 -17.47
CA ASN A 80 11.29 1.68 -17.49
C ASN A 80 12.29 2.33 -16.52
N GLY A 81 12.79 3.52 -16.87
CA GLY A 81 13.71 4.29 -16.05
C GLY A 81 15.18 4.08 -16.41
N GLY A 82 16.01 5.06 -16.04
CA GLY A 82 17.41 5.16 -16.48
C GLY A 82 18.31 3.99 -16.06
N VAL A 83 18.03 3.32 -14.94
CA VAL A 83 18.77 2.13 -14.48
C VAL A 83 18.76 1.04 -15.54
N PHE A 84 17.61 0.82 -16.17
CA PHE A 84 17.45 -0.22 -17.17
C PHE A 84 17.95 0.17 -18.55
N LYS A 85 18.62 1.32 -18.73
CA LYS A 85 19.43 1.55 -19.93
C LYS A 85 20.62 0.60 -20.01
N ALA A 86 21.08 0.10 -18.87
CA ALA A 86 22.16 -0.88 -18.82
C ALA A 86 21.64 -2.29 -19.17
N ASP A 87 22.07 -2.80 -20.33
CA ASP A 87 21.71 -4.14 -20.82
C ASP A 87 22.06 -5.23 -19.80
N ALA A 88 23.22 -5.12 -19.14
CA ALA A 88 23.66 -6.07 -18.13
C ALA A 88 22.67 -6.21 -16.95
N LEU A 89 22.03 -5.11 -16.54
CA LEU A 89 21.03 -5.13 -15.46
C LEU A 89 19.71 -5.72 -15.94
N ARG A 90 19.28 -5.41 -17.16
CA ARG A 90 18.07 -6.03 -17.75
C ARG A 90 18.24 -7.54 -17.90
N SER A 91 19.38 -7.98 -18.44
CA SER A 91 19.71 -9.39 -18.59
C SER A 91 19.76 -10.12 -17.26
N ARG A 92 20.45 -9.55 -16.25
CA ARG A 92 20.51 -10.16 -14.91
C ARG A 92 19.12 -10.26 -14.27
N LEU A 93 18.28 -9.23 -14.39
CA LEU A 93 16.94 -9.27 -13.81
C LEU A 93 16.09 -10.37 -14.47
N LEU A 94 16.12 -10.49 -15.80
CA LEU A 94 15.39 -11.54 -16.51
C LEU A 94 15.90 -12.94 -16.16
N GLU A 95 17.21 -13.11 -15.99
CA GLU A 95 17.82 -14.37 -15.56
C GLU A 95 17.30 -14.79 -14.19
N VAL A 96 17.34 -13.89 -13.20
CA VAL A 96 16.85 -14.15 -11.83
C VAL A 96 15.35 -14.47 -11.84
N LEU A 97 14.53 -13.65 -12.51
CA LEU A 97 13.08 -13.88 -12.59
C LEU A 97 12.73 -15.16 -13.35
N SER A 98 13.50 -15.53 -14.37
CA SER A 98 13.33 -16.80 -15.09
C SER A 98 13.70 -17.99 -14.22
N GLY A 99 14.70 -17.85 -13.35
CA GLY A 99 15.07 -18.86 -12.37
C GLY A 99 13.98 -19.14 -11.33
N TRP A 100 13.03 -18.22 -11.14
CA TRP A 100 11.87 -18.41 -10.26
C TRP A 100 10.67 -19.03 -10.98
N ASN A 101 10.66 -19.05 -12.31
CA ASN A 101 9.53 -19.52 -13.11
C ASN A 101 9.81 -20.91 -13.71
N GLU A 102 9.32 -21.95 -13.04
CA GLU A 102 9.45 -23.33 -13.53
C GLU A 102 8.62 -23.63 -14.80
N ALA A 103 7.59 -22.83 -15.08
CA ALA A 103 6.58 -23.08 -16.12
C ALA A 103 6.89 -22.43 -17.49
N GLY A 104 7.97 -21.67 -17.60
CA GLY A 104 8.39 -20.98 -18.82
C GLY A 104 8.97 -19.61 -18.48
N GLY A 105 10.26 -19.42 -18.78
CA GLY A 105 11.04 -18.28 -18.30
C GLY A 105 10.40 -16.91 -18.54
N THR A 106 10.78 -15.96 -17.69
CA THR A 106 10.31 -14.58 -17.70
C THR A 106 10.93 -13.80 -18.85
N GLN A 107 10.10 -13.12 -19.63
CA GLN A 107 10.52 -12.43 -20.85
C GLN A 107 10.44 -10.91 -20.70
N SER A 108 11.19 -10.17 -21.53
CA SER A 108 10.89 -8.75 -21.72
C SER A 108 9.59 -8.62 -22.52
N LEU A 109 8.72 -7.70 -22.14
CA LEU A 109 7.53 -7.37 -22.92
C LEU A 109 7.94 -6.90 -24.32
N GLU A 110 7.27 -7.39 -25.36
CA GLU A 110 7.55 -6.99 -26.74
C GLU A 110 7.25 -5.50 -26.98
N GLY A 111 7.98 -4.88 -27.90
CA GLY A 111 7.79 -3.50 -28.32
C GLY A 111 8.98 -2.57 -28.03
N GLU A 112 8.83 -1.31 -28.42
CA GLU A 112 9.85 -0.28 -28.19
C GLU A 112 9.73 0.28 -26.77
N HIS A 113 10.82 0.21 -26.01
CA HIS A 113 10.87 0.66 -24.61
C HIS A 113 11.53 2.04 -24.53
N ASP A 114 10.70 3.09 -24.43
CA ASP A 114 11.17 4.46 -24.15
C ASP A 114 11.44 4.61 -22.64
N LEU A 115 12.63 4.20 -22.22
CA LEU A 115 13.03 4.17 -20.80
C LEU A 115 13.11 5.56 -20.14
N ASP A 116 13.15 6.62 -20.94
CA ASP A 116 13.26 7.99 -20.46
C ASP A 116 11.89 8.65 -20.29
N HIS A 117 10.95 8.41 -21.21
CA HIS A 117 9.70 9.16 -21.27
C HIS A 117 8.44 8.29 -21.15
N ALA A 118 8.53 6.96 -20.99
CA ALA A 118 7.33 6.12 -20.90
C ALA A 118 6.35 6.60 -19.81
N VAL A 119 6.85 7.03 -18.65
CA VAL A 119 6.02 7.60 -17.57
C VAL A 119 5.32 8.88 -18.02
N ALA A 120 6.06 9.85 -18.57
CA ALA A 120 5.51 11.13 -19.00
C ALA A 120 4.49 10.96 -20.15
N ARG A 121 4.77 10.04 -21.07
CA ARG A 121 3.83 9.67 -22.14
C ARG A 121 2.55 9.05 -21.58
N GLY A 122 2.67 8.15 -20.61
CA GLY A 122 1.53 7.58 -19.91
C GLY A 122 0.68 8.64 -19.22
N ALA A 123 1.31 9.57 -18.50
CA ALA A 123 0.64 10.69 -17.83
C ALA A 123 -0.08 11.62 -18.82
N ALA A 124 0.57 11.99 -19.92
CA ALA A 124 -0.04 12.81 -20.97
C ALA A 124 -1.23 12.11 -21.64
N TYR A 125 -1.10 10.81 -21.91
CA TYR A 125 -2.19 9.99 -22.45
C TYR A 125 -3.36 9.90 -21.46
N TYR A 126 -3.10 9.70 -20.17
CA TYR A 126 -4.12 9.71 -19.13
C TYR A 126 -4.87 11.05 -19.04
N ALA A 127 -4.14 12.18 -19.07
CA ALA A 127 -4.77 13.50 -19.08
C ALA A 127 -5.66 13.71 -20.33
N TRP A 128 -5.21 13.22 -21.49
CA TRP A 128 -5.96 13.28 -22.73
C TRP A 128 -7.24 12.43 -22.69
N THR A 129 -7.16 11.19 -22.21
CA THR A 129 -8.33 10.29 -22.11
C THR A 129 -9.36 10.80 -21.12
N LYS A 130 -8.96 11.52 -20.06
CA LYS A 130 -9.91 12.21 -19.18
C LYS A 130 -10.75 13.26 -19.90
N GLN A 131 -10.16 14.00 -20.83
CA GLN A 131 -10.87 15.06 -21.55
C GLN A 131 -11.70 14.55 -22.72
N ARG A 132 -11.23 13.50 -23.40
CA ARG A 132 -11.81 13.03 -24.67
C ARG A 132 -12.56 11.70 -24.56
N GLY A 133 -12.49 11.05 -23.41
CA GLY A 133 -12.85 9.64 -23.28
C GLY A 133 -11.79 8.73 -23.94
N GLY A 134 -11.80 7.46 -23.58
CA GLY A 134 -10.87 6.47 -24.11
C GLY A 134 -10.71 5.27 -23.19
N MET A 135 -9.84 4.34 -23.56
CA MET A 135 -9.48 3.21 -22.69
C MET A 135 -8.64 3.72 -21.52
N ARG A 136 -9.08 3.40 -20.30
CA ARG A 136 -8.39 3.68 -19.04
C ARG A 136 -7.94 2.36 -18.41
N ILE A 137 -6.67 2.31 -18.00
CA ILE A 137 -6.14 1.23 -17.17
C ILE A 137 -6.60 1.50 -15.73
N ARG A 138 -7.09 0.47 -15.05
CA ARG A 138 -7.56 0.54 -13.67
C ARG A 138 -6.72 -0.42 -12.83
N GLY A 139 -6.20 0.05 -11.70
CA GLY A 139 -5.42 -0.76 -10.75
C GLY A 139 -6.23 -1.05 -9.50
N GLY A 140 -6.97 -0.05 -9.01
CA GLY A 140 -7.71 -0.14 -7.76
C GLY A 140 -6.78 -0.29 -6.56
N VAL A 141 -7.35 -0.24 -5.36
CA VAL A 141 -6.57 -0.45 -4.13
C VAL A 141 -6.12 -1.90 -4.00
N ALA A 142 -4.87 -2.10 -3.60
CA ALA A 142 -4.27 -3.43 -3.42
C ALA A 142 -4.56 -4.06 -2.05
N ARG A 143 -5.36 -3.40 -1.20
CA ARG A 143 -5.73 -3.85 0.14
C ARG A 143 -7.20 -3.54 0.41
N SER A 144 -7.83 -4.39 1.20
CA SER A 144 -9.09 -4.08 1.86
C SER A 144 -8.79 -3.31 3.14
N TYR A 145 -9.66 -2.35 3.51
CA TYR A 145 -9.51 -1.55 4.73
C TYR A 145 -10.74 -1.63 5.61
N TYR A 146 -10.52 -1.60 6.93
CA TYR A 146 -11.55 -1.83 7.93
C TYR A 146 -11.47 -0.83 9.07
N VAL A 147 -12.63 -0.47 9.61
CA VAL A 147 -12.75 0.29 10.86
C VAL A 147 -13.19 -0.64 11.98
N GLY A 148 -12.51 -0.55 13.12
CA GLY A 148 -12.89 -1.24 14.34
C GLY A 148 -14.13 -0.62 14.97
N ILE A 149 -15.17 -1.43 15.20
CA ILE A 149 -16.41 -1.05 15.87
C ILE A 149 -16.57 -1.91 17.11
N GLU A 150 -16.56 -1.29 18.28
CA GLU A 150 -16.89 -1.97 19.53
C GLU A 150 -18.37 -2.33 19.60
N THR A 151 -18.68 -3.54 20.06
CA THR A 151 -20.08 -3.94 20.25
C THR A 151 -20.74 -3.19 21.39
N ALA A 152 -21.99 -2.76 21.18
CA ALA A 152 -22.84 -2.29 22.26
C ALA A 152 -23.19 -3.48 23.19
N GLY A 153 -22.81 -3.39 24.46
CA GLY A 153 -23.04 -4.46 25.44
C GLY A 153 -22.64 -4.05 26.86
N LEU A 154 -23.04 -4.85 27.85
CA LEU A 154 -22.63 -4.63 29.23
C LEU A 154 -21.12 -4.75 29.34
N ALA A 155 -20.47 -3.72 29.88
CA ALA A 155 -19.04 -3.78 30.16
C ALA A 155 -18.79 -4.81 31.27
N ILE A 156 -17.92 -5.78 30.99
CA ILE A 156 -17.46 -6.76 31.97
C ILE A 156 -16.13 -6.26 32.55
N PRO A 157 -16.01 -6.05 33.86
CA PRO A 157 -14.75 -5.61 34.47
C PRO A 157 -13.59 -6.52 34.11
N GLY A 158 -12.52 -5.95 33.55
CA GLY A 158 -11.30 -6.66 33.18
C GLY A 158 -11.33 -7.37 31.82
N ALA A 159 -12.44 -7.33 31.08
CA ALA A 159 -12.51 -7.86 29.72
C ALA A 159 -12.65 -6.71 28.69
N PRO A 160 -11.83 -6.69 27.62
CA PRO A 160 -12.01 -5.72 26.54
C PRO A 160 -13.36 -5.96 25.86
N ARG A 161 -13.96 -4.88 25.34
CA ARG A 161 -15.18 -5.02 24.54
C ARG A 161 -14.86 -5.78 23.25
N PRO A 162 -15.74 -6.69 22.80
CA PRO A 162 -15.57 -7.31 21.49
C PRO A 162 -15.50 -6.26 20.40
N LEU A 163 -14.42 -6.33 19.61
CA LEU A 163 -14.20 -5.49 18.44
C LEU A 163 -14.67 -6.25 17.20
N ARG A 164 -15.37 -5.55 16.30
CA ARG A 164 -15.69 -6.06 14.96
C ARG A 164 -15.03 -5.17 13.92
N ALA A 165 -14.52 -5.75 12.84
CA ALA A 165 -13.92 -5.01 11.74
C ALA A 165 -14.97 -4.79 10.63
N LEU A 166 -15.37 -3.54 10.40
CA LEU A 166 -16.28 -3.16 9.31
C LEU A 166 -15.46 -2.85 8.06
N CYS A 167 -15.67 -3.60 6.98
CA CYS A 167 -15.05 -3.31 5.69
C CYS A 167 -15.57 -1.98 5.15
N VAL A 168 -14.68 -0.99 5.02
CA VAL A 168 -15.00 0.35 4.49
C VAL A 168 -14.47 0.53 3.07
N VAL A 169 -13.41 -0.19 2.69
CA VAL A 169 -12.86 -0.19 1.34
C VAL A 169 -12.57 -1.63 0.93
N PRO A 170 -13.17 -2.13 -0.16
CA PRO A 170 -12.87 -3.46 -0.67
C PRO A 170 -11.61 -3.44 -1.52
N PHE A 171 -10.94 -4.59 -1.62
CA PHE A 171 -9.87 -4.81 -2.59
C PHE A 171 -10.35 -4.46 -4.02
N GLY A 172 -9.50 -3.77 -4.77
CA GLY A 172 -9.79 -3.37 -6.13
C GLY A 172 -10.73 -2.16 -6.28
N MET A 173 -11.15 -1.50 -5.18
CA MET A 173 -11.89 -0.23 -5.28
C MET A 173 -11.09 0.78 -6.12
N GLU A 174 -11.72 1.29 -7.18
CA GLU A 174 -11.03 2.06 -8.23
C GLU A 174 -10.76 3.51 -7.84
N GLU A 175 -9.67 4.07 -8.35
CA GLU A 175 -9.34 5.48 -8.13
C GLU A 175 -10.38 6.42 -8.76
N GLY A 176 -10.83 7.40 -8.00
CA GLY A 176 -11.90 8.32 -8.35
C GLY A 176 -13.30 7.82 -8.01
N THR A 177 -13.43 6.71 -7.28
CA THR A 177 -14.74 6.19 -6.82
C THR A 177 -15.02 6.54 -5.37
N GLU A 178 -16.30 6.59 -5.04
CA GLU A 178 -16.83 6.74 -3.70
C GLU A 178 -17.87 5.64 -3.45
N THR A 179 -17.95 5.18 -2.20
CA THR A 179 -18.86 4.11 -1.78
C THR A 179 -19.46 4.47 -0.44
N ASP A 180 -20.79 4.54 -0.37
CA ASP A 180 -21.50 4.51 0.90
C ASP A 180 -21.34 3.12 1.51
N VAL A 181 -20.84 3.06 2.75
CA VAL A 181 -20.60 1.79 3.45
C VAL A 181 -21.92 1.35 4.10
N PRO A 182 -22.55 0.25 3.65
CA PRO A 182 -23.79 -0.21 4.24
C PRO A 182 -23.55 -0.68 5.68
N SER A 183 -24.12 0.03 6.65
CA SER A 183 -24.02 -0.33 8.07
C SER A 183 -25.25 0.13 8.86
N GLY A 184 -25.34 -0.34 10.10
CA GLY A 184 -26.14 0.33 11.13
C GLY A 184 -25.63 1.75 11.38
N GLU A 185 -26.46 2.58 12.02
CA GLU A 185 -26.01 3.89 12.50
C GLU A 185 -24.93 3.71 13.57
N ILE A 186 -23.88 4.52 13.48
CA ILE A 186 -22.78 4.56 14.46
C ILE A 186 -22.85 5.92 15.15
N GLY A 187 -22.72 5.96 16.47
CA GLY A 187 -22.69 7.22 17.22
C GLY A 187 -21.31 7.85 17.18
N LEU A 188 -21.16 9.00 16.52
CA LEU A 188 -19.96 9.82 16.56
C LEU A 188 -20.04 10.78 17.76
N VAL A 189 -19.15 10.63 18.74
CA VAL A 189 -19.13 11.46 19.97
C VAL A 189 -18.75 12.92 19.63
N LEU A 190 -19.42 13.87 20.28
CA LEU A 190 -19.20 15.31 20.13
C LEU A 190 -18.32 15.88 21.24
N GLY A 191 -17.55 16.92 20.92
CA GLY A 191 -16.75 17.69 21.87
C GLY A 191 -15.45 17.03 22.34
N GLU A 192 -15.26 15.75 22.02
CA GLU A 192 -14.05 14.98 22.34
C GLU A 192 -13.42 14.44 21.04
N PRO A 193 -12.08 14.31 20.98
CA PRO A 193 -11.43 13.58 19.89
C PRO A 193 -11.92 12.13 19.86
N ALA A 194 -12.47 11.71 18.74
CA ALA A 194 -12.87 10.34 18.48
C ALA A 194 -11.73 9.63 17.73
N GLU A 195 -11.25 8.53 18.32
CA GLU A 195 -10.21 7.68 17.75
C GLU A 195 -10.83 6.37 17.24
N PHE A 196 -10.46 5.96 16.03
CA PHE A 196 -10.95 4.77 15.37
C PHE A 196 -9.78 3.87 15.02
N ARG A 197 -9.79 2.66 15.58
CA ARG A 197 -8.85 1.60 15.19
C ARG A 197 -9.05 1.28 13.71
N PHE A 198 -7.96 1.27 12.95
CA PHE A 198 -7.99 1.11 11.50
C PHE A 198 -7.11 -0.05 11.08
N PHE A 199 -7.60 -0.88 10.18
CA PHE A 199 -6.95 -2.13 9.78
C PHE A 199 -6.86 -2.22 8.26
N SER A 200 -5.85 -2.95 7.78
CA SER A 200 -5.69 -3.29 6.37
C SER A 200 -5.47 -4.80 6.18
N SER A 201 -5.88 -5.32 5.02
CA SER A 201 -5.65 -6.72 4.65
C SER A 201 -5.20 -6.86 3.20
N THR A 202 -4.20 -7.69 2.96
CA THR A 202 -3.79 -8.17 1.63
C THR A 202 -4.38 -9.55 1.28
N LEU A 203 -4.96 -10.24 2.27
CA LEU A 203 -5.47 -11.61 2.14
C LEU A 203 -6.98 -11.64 1.86
N ARG A 204 -7.73 -10.70 2.45
CA ARG A 204 -9.20 -10.65 2.38
C ARG A 204 -9.69 -9.90 1.13
N LYS A 205 -9.53 -10.51 -0.04
CA LYS A 205 -9.82 -9.89 -1.35
C LYS A 205 -11.31 -9.88 -1.74
N ASP A 206 -12.13 -10.73 -1.10
CA ASP A 206 -13.54 -10.91 -1.48
C ASP A 206 -14.54 -10.15 -0.59
N ASP A 207 -14.06 -9.52 0.49
CA ASP A 207 -14.90 -8.75 1.40
C ASP A 207 -15.48 -7.51 0.71
N ARG A 208 -16.74 -7.21 1.01
CA ARG A 208 -17.50 -6.12 0.42
C ARG A 208 -17.67 -4.97 1.42
N PRO A 209 -17.87 -3.73 0.94
CA PRO A 209 -18.23 -2.62 1.82
C PRO A 209 -19.44 -3.01 2.68
N GLY A 210 -19.32 -2.80 3.99
CA GLY A 210 -20.38 -3.12 4.96
C GLY A 210 -20.27 -4.50 5.60
N ASP A 211 -19.42 -5.39 5.07
CA ASP A 211 -19.17 -6.69 5.71
C ASP A 211 -18.53 -6.46 7.08
N LEU A 212 -19.08 -7.16 8.09
CA LEU A 212 -18.72 -6.96 9.49
C LEU A 212 -18.10 -8.25 10.04
N ILE A 213 -16.79 -8.24 10.17
CA ILE A 213 -16.00 -9.39 10.57
C ILE A 213 -15.91 -9.41 12.10
N SER A 214 -16.37 -10.50 12.72
CA SER A 214 -16.37 -10.65 14.19
C SER A 214 -15.17 -11.41 14.71
N GLU A 215 -14.52 -12.22 13.88
CA GLU A 215 -13.39 -13.08 14.23
C GLU A 215 -12.46 -13.15 13.03
N TRP A 216 -11.15 -13.05 13.27
CA TRP A 216 -10.09 -13.14 12.27
C TRP A 216 -8.80 -13.64 12.92
N GLU A 217 -7.93 -14.26 12.14
CA GLU A 217 -6.57 -14.59 12.58
C GLU A 217 -5.69 -13.33 12.59
N GLU A 218 -4.68 -13.27 13.47
CA GLU A 218 -3.77 -12.13 13.61
C GLU A 218 -3.04 -11.77 12.30
N THR A 219 -2.88 -12.74 11.40
CA THR A 219 -2.26 -12.57 10.08
C THR A 219 -3.21 -12.00 9.02
N GLU A 220 -4.53 -12.02 9.25
CA GLU A 220 -5.52 -11.57 8.27
C GLU A 220 -5.69 -10.05 8.26
N LEU A 221 -5.63 -9.40 9.43
CA LEU A 221 -5.80 -7.96 9.58
C LEU A 221 -4.58 -7.34 10.28
N GLU A 222 -3.89 -6.45 9.56
CA GLU A 222 -2.80 -5.64 10.10
C GLU A 222 -3.38 -4.31 10.61
N GLU A 223 -3.20 -4.01 11.90
CA GLU A 223 -3.57 -2.72 12.47
C GLU A 223 -2.60 -1.63 12.01
N THR A 224 -3.17 -0.50 11.58
CA THR A 224 -2.44 0.66 11.09
C THR A 224 -2.63 1.84 12.03
N ALA A 225 -2.00 2.99 11.73
CA ALA A 225 -2.24 4.22 12.48
C ALA A 225 -3.75 4.51 12.58
N PRO A 226 -4.24 4.89 13.77
CA PRO A 226 -5.66 5.15 13.97
C PRO A 226 -6.11 6.35 13.15
N LEU A 227 -7.40 6.34 12.83
CA LEU A 227 -8.08 7.50 12.27
C LEU A 227 -8.65 8.33 13.41
N GLU A 228 -8.53 9.65 13.33
CA GLU A 228 -9.02 10.60 14.31
C GLU A 228 -9.97 11.61 13.66
N THR A 229 -10.93 12.09 14.44
CA THR A 229 -11.66 13.31 14.13
C THR A 229 -12.08 14.00 15.42
N THR A 230 -12.27 15.31 15.38
CA THR A 230 -12.85 16.05 16.50
C THR A 230 -13.99 16.89 15.97
N LEU A 231 -15.20 16.56 16.39
CA LEU A 231 -16.37 17.35 16.06
C LEU A 231 -16.67 18.28 17.23
N PRO A 232 -16.65 19.63 17.05
CA PRO A 232 -17.09 20.54 18.10
C PRO A 232 -18.50 20.19 18.58
N ALA A 233 -18.74 20.38 19.87
CA ALA A 233 -20.09 20.32 20.40
C ALA A 233 -20.95 21.38 19.71
N ASP A 234 -22.13 20.97 19.24
CA ASP A 234 -23.12 21.86 18.65
C ASP A 234 -24.25 22.04 19.66
N GLU A 235 -24.50 23.28 20.09
CA GLU A 235 -25.58 23.61 21.03
C GLU A 235 -26.97 23.24 20.50
N ALA A 236 -27.11 23.02 19.18
CA ALA A 236 -28.33 22.54 18.56
C ALA A 236 -28.53 21.01 18.67
N ILE A 237 -27.53 20.26 19.14
CA ILE A 237 -27.58 18.80 19.29
C ILE A 237 -27.62 18.48 20.79
N ASP A 238 -28.82 18.14 21.29
CA ASP A 238 -29.04 17.77 22.70
C ASP A 238 -28.41 16.42 23.10
N GLU A 239 -27.97 15.61 22.14
CA GLU A 239 -27.32 14.31 22.37
C GLU A 239 -25.78 14.44 22.34
N PRO A 240 -25.04 13.69 23.17
CA PRO A 240 -23.58 13.74 23.19
C PRO A 240 -22.93 13.08 21.96
N TYR A 241 -23.73 12.59 21.01
CA TYR A 241 -23.27 11.95 19.79
C TYR A 241 -24.20 12.26 18.61
N VAL A 242 -23.68 12.09 17.39
CA VAL A 242 -24.44 12.18 16.14
C VAL A 242 -24.47 10.81 15.46
N PRO A 243 -25.66 10.31 15.07
CA PRO A 243 -25.76 9.11 14.25
C PRO A 243 -25.18 9.33 12.84
N VAL A 244 -24.21 8.52 12.47
CA VAL A 244 -23.50 8.58 11.18
C VAL A 244 -23.45 7.22 10.48
N ARG A 245 -23.17 7.27 9.18
CA ARG A 245 -22.67 6.14 8.38
C ARG A 245 -21.33 6.51 7.77
N PHE A 246 -20.56 5.51 7.36
CA PHE A 246 -19.31 5.77 6.66
C PHE A 246 -19.54 5.92 5.15
N GLN A 247 -18.76 6.82 4.55
CA GLN A 247 -18.55 6.87 3.11
C GLN A 247 -17.05 6.85 2.86
N SER A 248 -16.60 5.90 2.05
CA SER A 248 -15.20 5.80 1.65
C SER A 248 -15.01 6.39 0.26
N ARG A 249 -13.83 6.96 0.03
CA ARG A 249 -13.44 7.50 -1.26
C ARG A 249 -11.99 7.19 -1.55
N ILE A 250 -11.72 6.72 -2.76
CA ILE A 250 -10.35 6.64 -3.29
C ILE A 250 -10.22 7.80 -4.28
N THR A 251 -9.35 8.75 -3.97
CA THR A 251 -9.08 9.87 -4.88
C THR A 251 -8.43 9.37 -6.17
N GLU A 252 -8.40 10.21 -7.20
CA GLU A 252 -7.71 9.95 -8.46
C GLU A 252 -6.19 9.75 -8.31
N LEU A 253 -5.62 10.17 -7.17
CA LEU A 253 -4.22 9.97 -6.82
C LEU A 253 -3.99 8.70 -5.97
N GLY A 254 -5.03 7.89 -5.75
CA GLY A 254 -4.96 6.68 -4.92
C GLY A 254 -4.98 6.95 -3.41
N MET A 255 -5.20 8.19 -2.98
CA MET A 255 -5.36 8.52 -1.56
C MET A 255 -6.72 8.06 -1.06
N PHE A 256 -6.74 7.31 0.04
CA PHE A 256 -7.94 6.92 0.77
C PHE A 256 -8.46 8.08 1.63
N GLU A 257 -9.77 8.29 1.59
CA GLU A 257 -10.51 9.16 2.50
C GLU A 257 -11.67 8.39 3.12
N LEU A 258 -11.89 8.58 4.41
CA LEU A 258 -13.06 8.07 5.12
C LEU A 258 -13.85 9.23 5.71
N TRP A 259 -15.17 9.18 5.53
CA TRP A 259 -16.07 10.23 5.98
C TRP A 259 -17.17 9.63 6.86
N CYS A 260 -17.47 10.30 7.96
CA CYS A 260 -18.70 10.12 8.71
C CYS A 260 -19.77 11.02 8.10
N VAL A 261 -20.89 10.46 7.66
CA VAL A 261 -22.01 11.20 7.06
C VAL A 261 -23.22 11.07 7.98
N GLY A 262 -23.76 12.21 8.43
CA GLY A 262 -24.91 12.25 9.33
C GLY A 262 -26.17 11.65 8.71
N THR A 263 -26.88 10.80 9.45
CA THR A 263 -28.11 10.16 8.97
C THR A 263 -29.38 10.91 9.35
N LYS A 264 -29.34 11.65 10.47
CA LYS A 264 -30.48 12.42 11.00
C LYS A 264 -30.26 13.94 10.91
N THR A 265 -29.02 14.38 10.99
CA THR A 265 -28.61 15.78 10.84
C THR A 265 -27.71 15.93 9.62
N PRO A 266 -27.86 17.00 8.83
CA PRO A 266 -26.96 17.27 7.72
C PRO A 266 -25.54 17.53 8.25
N GLY A 267 -24.57 16.74 7.81
CA GLY A 267 -23.17 16.91 8.19
C GLY A 267 -22.30 15.81 7.58
N GLN A 268 -21.06 16.17 7.27
CA GLN A 268 -20.04 15.22 6.84
C GLN A 268 -18.70 15.59 7.47
N TRP A 269 -18.01 14.60 8.01
CA TRP A 269 -16.78 14.78 8.77
C TRP A 269 -15.72 13.83 8.24
N LYS A 270 -14.63 14.38 7.71
CA LYS A 270 -13.50 13.57 7.27
C LYS A 270 -12.76 13.03 8.48
N LEU A 271 -12.41 11.75 8.44
CA LEU A 271 -11.47 11.14 9.36
C LEU A 271 -10.05 11.26 8.78
N GLU A 272 -9.09 11.67 9.61
CA GLU A 272 -7.70 11.87 9.23
C GLU A 272 -6.80 10.94 10.03
N PHE A 273 -5.66 10.53 9.48
CA PHE A 273 -4.70 9.73 10.24
C PHE A 273 -4.09 10.56 11.37
N SER A 274 -3.93 9.95 12.54
CA SER A 274 -3.19 10.59 13.63
C SER A 274 -1.73 10.82 13.23
N VAL A 275 -1.25 12.05 13.41
CA VAL A 275 0.15 12.44 13.18
C VAL A 275 0.90 12.60 14.52
N ARG A 276 0.27 12.24 15.63
CA ARG A 276 0.88 12.35 16.96
C ARG A 276 1.72 11.11 17.21
N GLU A 277 3.03 11.28 17.27
CA GLU A 277 3.93 10.26 17.83
C GLU A 277 3.56 10.10 19.31
N GLU A 278 3.34 8.87 19.77
CA GLU A 278 3.21 8.58 21.21
C GLU A 278 4.52 8.99 21.89
N ASP A 279 4.45 10.02 22.74
CA ASP A 279 5.56 10.50 23.59
C ASP A 279 6.03 9.44 24.60
#